data_AF-A0A3V7Z1G9-F1
#
_entry.id   AF-A0A3V7Z1G9-F1
#
_cell.length_a   1.000
_cell.length_b   1.000
_cell.length_c   1.000
_cell.angle_alpha   90.00
_cell.angle_beta   90.00
_cell.angle_gamma   90.00
#
_symmetry.space_group_name_H-M   'P 1'
#
loop_
_entity.id
_entity.type
_entity.pdbx_description
1 polymer ?
#
loop_
_entity_poly.entity_id
_entity_poly.type
_entity_poly.pdbx_seq_one_letter_code
_entity_poly.pdbx_strand_id
1 'polypeptide(L)'
;MKPCNIDNDLTVFSRLEKEAERLGLNRCELAQLLQFNSYDYMCHRNGMMSLDCTLFSASIFSGLKEAGMDMFYITTGVPHEANHTQKALAMASHINDFPVPERRLLMDMIGFMAGNKPSAAN
;
A
#
# COMPACT_ATOMS: atom_id res chain seq x y z
N MET A 1 22.23 4.44 8.73
CA MET A 1 20.92 4.32 8.05
C MET A 1 19.90 5.11 8.87
N LYS A 2 19.17 6.06 8.27
CA LYS A 2 18.04 6.69 8.99
C LYS A 2 16.98 5.60 9.26
N PRO A 3 16.37 5.54 10.45
CA PRO A 3 15.20 4.69 10.64
C PRO A 3 14.12 5.16 9.67
N CYS A 4 13.69 4.27 8.79
CA CYS A 4 12.47 4.50 8.01
C CYS A 4 11.33 4.17 8.97
N ASN A 5 10.49 5.15 9.30
CA ASN A 5 9.27 4.90 10.08
C ASN A 5 8.33 4.10 9.18
N ILE A 6 8.38 2.78 9.33
CA ILE A 6 7.47 1.88 8.65
C ILE A 6 6.15 1.94 9.42
N ASP A 7 5.09 2.37 8.75
CA ASP A 7 3.76 2.55 9.33
C ASP A 7 2.96 1.24 9.33
N ASN A 8 3.60 0.11 9.67
CA ASN A 8 2.96 -1.21 9.66
C ASN A 8 1.82 -1.33 10.69
N ASP A 9 1.92 -0.58 11.79
CA ASP A 9 0.90 -0.55 12.84
C ASP A 9 -0.32 0.30 12.43
N LEU A 10 -0.23 1.05 11.33
CA LEU A 10 -1.33 1.88 10.85
C LEU A 10 -2.31 1.07 9.99
N THR A 11 -3.60 1.35 10.22
CA THR A 11 -4.65 0.87 9.32
C THR A 11 -4.46 1.41 7.90
N VAL A 12 -5.03 0.72 6.91
CA VAL A 12 -5.06 1.19 5.52
C VAL A 12 -5.66 2.59 5.43
N PHE A 13 -6.73 2.86 6.19
CA PHE A 13 -7.37 4.17 6.21
C PHE A 13 -6.46 5.27 6.77
N SER A 14 -5.75 4.98 7.86
CA SER A 14 -4.78 5.94 8.43
C SER A 14 -3.64 6.25 7.47
N ARG A 15 -3.20 5.26 6.69
CA ARG A 15 -2.19 5.46 5.62
C ARG A 15 -2.74 6.27 4.45
N LEU A 16 -4.00 6.06 4.07
CA LEU A 16 -4.69 6.91 3.09
C LEU A 16 -4.78 8.37 3.55
N GLU A 17 -5.12 8.63 4.82
CA GLU A 17 -5.17 9.99 5.35
C GLU A 17 -3.77 10.65 5.34
N LYS A 18 -2.73 9.92 5.75
CA LYS A 18 -1.34 10.42 5.69
C LYS A 18 -0.89 10.72 4.26
N GLU A 19 -1.23 9.84 3.32
CA GLU A 19 -0.84 10.01 1.92
C GLU A 19 -1.62 11.15 1.25
N ALA A 20 -2.90 11.32 1.60
CA ALA A 20 -3.70 12.47 1.18
C ALA A 20 -3.10 13.77 1.71
N GLU A 21 -2.69 13.82 2.99
CA GLU A 21 -2.02 14.98 3.58
C GLU A 21 -0.72 15.32 2.85
N ARG A 22 0.10 14.31 2.51
CA ARG A 22 1.32 14.49 1.71
C ARG A 22 1.06 15.14 0.35
N LEU A 23 -0.08 14.81 -0.26
CA LEU A 23 -0.51 15.34 -1.55
C LEU A 23 -1.29 16.67 -1.44
N GLY A 24 -1.55 17.17 -0.23
CA GLY A 24 -2.35 18.36 0.00
C GLY A 24 -3.85 18.17 -0.26
N LEU A 25 -4.32 16.92 -0.29
CA LEU A 25 -5.73 16.58 -0.47
C LEU A 25 -6.49 16.76 0.84
N ASN A 26 -7.65 17.42 0.76
CA ASN A 26 -8.53 17.58 1.90
C ASN A 26 -9.42 16.34 2.10
N ARG A 27 -10.10 16.28 3.24
CA ARG A 27 -10.95 15.13 3.62
C ARG A 27 -12.08 14.88 2.63
N CYS A 28 -12.68 15.92 2.05
CA CYS A 28 -13.75 15.76 1.08
C CYS A 28 -13.24 15.17 -0.23
N GLU A 29 -12.05 15.59 -0.68
CA GLU A 29 -11.41 15.02 -1.87
C GLU A 29 -11.05 13.55 -1.66
N LEU A 30 -10.47 13.20 -0.51
CA LEU A 30 -10.21 11.81 -0.18
C LEU A 30 -11.50 10.97 -0.09
N ALA A 31 -12.56 11.50 0.55
CA ALA A 31 -13.84 10.80 0.62
C ALA A 31 -14.46 10.58 -0.77
N GLN A 32 -14.31 11.54 -1.69
CA GLN A 32 -14.77 11.40 -3.08
C GLN A 32 -13.99 10.31 -3.83
N LEU A 33 -12.66 10.26 -3.69
CA LEU A 33 -11.84 9.21 -4.29
C LEU A 33 -12.21 7.82 -3.77
N LEU A 34 -12.55 7.72 -2.49
CA LEU A 34 -13.01 6.48 -1.85
C LEU A 34 -14.50 6.20 -2.08
N GLN A 35 -15.23 7.10 -2.74
CA GLN A 35 -16.69 7.01 -2.95
C GLN A 35 -17.47 6.84 -1.65
N PHE A 36 -16.97 7.42 -0.56
CA PHE A 36 -17.61 7.40 0.75
C PHE A 36 -18.54 8.59 0.93
N ASN A 37 -19.69 8.33 1.54
CA ASN A 37 -20.45 9.41 2.15
C ASN A 37 -19.79 9.84 3.48
N SER A 38 -20.25 10.94 4.06
CA SER A 38 -19.68 11.49 5.30
C SER A 38 -19.79 10.53 6.50
N TYR A 39 -20.82 9.69 6.55
CA TYR A 39 -21.01 8.72 7.62
C TYR A 39 -19.99 7.58 7.53
N ASP A 40 -19.84 6.98 6.34
CA ASP A 40 -18.89 5.89 6.09
C ASP A 40 -17.45 6.35 6.36
N TYR A 41 -17.10 7.55 5.88
CA TYR A 41 -15.79 8.13 6.14
C TYR A 41 -15.50 8.26 7.63
N MET A 42 -16.46 8.75 8.42
CA MET A 42 -16.29 8.89 9.87
C MET A 42 -16.26 7.54 10.59
N CYS A 43 -17.01 6.55 10.12
CA CYS A 43 -16.97 5.19 10.67
C CYS A 43 -15.58 4.56 10.47
N HIS A 44 -14.99 4.70 9.29
CA HIS A 44 -13.63 4.23 9.04
C HIS A 44 -12.59 5.00 9.86
N ARG A 45 -12.70 6.32 9.91
CA ARG A 45 -11.78 7.19 10.66
C ARG A 45 -11.76 6.92 12.15
N ASN A 46 -12.93 6.65 12.73
CA ASN A 46 -13.07 6.36 14.16
C ASN A 46 -12.78 4.89 14.49
N GLY A 47 -12.39 4.07 13.52
CA GLY A 47 -12.12 2.64 13.72
C GLY A 47 -13.37 1.79 13.97
N MET A 48 -14.57 2.32 13.68
CA MET A 48 -15.82 1.57 13.75
C MET A 48 -15.97 0.59 12.58
N MET A 49 -15.30 0.86 11.46
CA MET A 49 -15.22 -0.02 10.29
C MET A 49 -13.78 -0.14 9.81
N SER A 50 -13.30 -1.36 9.58
CA SER A 50 -12.01 -1.59 8.95
C SER A 50 -12.11 -1.37 7.44
N LEU A 51 -11.13 -0.67 6.86
CA LEU A 51 -10.94 -0.61 5.42
C LEU A 51 -9.79 -1.55 5.04
N ASP A 52 -10.02 -2.39 4.04
CA ASP A 52 -9.02 -3.25 3.42
C ASP A 52 -8.92 -2.89 1.93
N CYS A 53 -7.70 -2.91 1.38
CA CYS A 53 -7.46 -2.71 -0.05
C CYS A 53 -8.16 -3.76 -0.92
N THR A 54 -8.47 -4.95 -0.39
CA THR A 54 -9.28 -5.96 -1.10
C THR A 54 -10.69 -5.48 -1.44
N LEU A 55 -11.19 -4.47 -0.72
CA LEU A 55 -12.51 -3.88 -0.92
C LEU A 55 -12.49 -2.73 -1.93
N PHE A 56 -11.32 -2.36 -2.47
CA PHE A 56 -11.25 -1.31 -3.47
C PHE A 56 -11.78 -1.82 -4.80
N SER A 57 -12.84 -1.18 -5.28
CA SER A 57 -13.27 -1.35 -6.66
C SER A 57 -12.18 -0.87 -7.62
N ALA A 58 -12.23 -1.34 -8.87
CA ALA A 58 -11.31 -0.88 -9.91
C ALA A 58 -11.35 0.64 -10.11
N SER A 59 -12.52 1.28 -9.91
CA SER A 59 -12.67 2.73 -10.02
C SER A 59 -12.00 3.49 -8.87
N ILE A 60 -12.13 3.00 -7.63
CA ILE A 60 -11.41 3.57 -6.47
C ILE A 60 -9.91 3.43 -6.69
N PHE A 61 -9.44 2.25 -7.09
CA PHE A 61 -8.01 2.02 -7.32
C PHE A 61 -7.44 2.95 -8.41
N SER A 62 -8.15 3.11 -9.54
CA SER A 62 -7.72 4.03 -10.59
C SER A 62 -7.70 5.48 -10.11
N GLY A 63 -8.76 5.92 -9.41
CA GLY A 63 -8.86 7.29 -8.89
C GLY A 63 -7.74 7.63 -7.91
N LEU A 64 -7.43 6.74 -6.97
CA LEU A 64 -6.32 6.94 -6.02
C LEU A 64 -4.97 7.01 -6.74
N LYS A 65 -4.75 6.14 -7.72
CA LYS A 65 -3.52 6.14 -8.53
C LYS A 65 -3.39 7.41 -9.38
N GLU A 66 -4.47 7.85 -10.01
CA GLU A 66 -4.52 9.07 -10.82
C GLU A 66 -4.29 10.33 -9.97
N ALA A 67 -4.76 10.32 -8.71
CA ALA A 67 -4.46 11.35 -7.72
C ALA A 67 -2.99 11.35 -7.25
N GLY A 68 -2.18 10.39 -7.69
CA GLY A 68 -0.76 10.29 -7.34
C GLY A 68 -0.49 9.66 -5.98
N MET A 69 -1.46 8.92 -5.42
CA MET A 69 -1.27 8.21 -4.16
C MET A 69 -0.32 7.03 -4.31
N ASP A 70 0.59 6.87 -3.35
CA ASP A 70 1.47 5.72 -3.28
C ASP A 70 0.72 4.48 -2.77
N MET A 71 0.19 3.72 -3.73
CA MET A 71 -0.51 2.46 -3.45
C MET A 71 0.37 1.44 -2.75
N PHE A 72 1.70 1.48 -2.94
CA PHE A 72 2.62 0.59 -2.24
C PHE A 72 2.68 0.95 -0.76
N TYR A 73 2.77 2.24 -0.43
CA TYR A 73 2.68 2.70 0.96
C TYR A 73 1.32 2.39 1.59
N ILE A 74 0.21 2.68 0.89
CA ILE A 74 -1.14 2.41 1.39
C ILE A 74 -1.33 0.93 1.74
N THR A 75 -0.79 0.02 0.93
CA THR A 75 -0.92 -1.43 1.13
C THR A 75 0.09 -1.98 2.15
N THR A 76 1.35 -1.54 2.10
CA THR A 76 2.44 -2.15 2.87
C THR A 76 2.94 -1.34 4.06
N GLY A 77 2.59 -0.06 4.16
CA GLY A 77 3.10 0.84 5.20
C GLY A 77 4.54 1.31 4.98
N VAL A 78 5.18 0.86 3.89
CA VAL A 78 6.54 1.25 3.53
C VAL A 78 6.52 2.53 2.69
N PRO A 79 7.14 3.63 3.15
CA PRO A 79 7.14 4.90 2.44
C PRO A 79 7.82 4.83 1.07
N HIS A 80 7.45 5.75 0.19
CA HIS A 80 8.05 5.90 -1.14
C HIS A 80 9.58 5.98 -1.11
N GLU A 81 10.12 6.69 -0.12
CA GLU A 81 11.56 6.96 0.07
C GLU A 81 12.34 5.74 0.57
N ALA A 82 11.67 4.66 0.94
CA ALA A 82 12.32 3.44 1.41
C ALA A 82 13.20 2.83 0.31
N ASN A 83 14.33 2.26 0.73
CA ASN A 83 15.25 1.61 -0.21
C ASN A 83 14.65 0.30 -0.76
N HIS A 84 15.24 -0.22 -1.84
CA HIS A 84 14.74 -1.43 -2.50
C HIS A 84 14.73 -2.65 -1.57
N THR A 85 15.68 -2.77 -0.64
CA THR A 85 15.71 -3.87 0.34
C THR A 85 14.52 -3.83 1.30
N GLN A 86 14.12 -2.63 1.75
CA GLN A 86 12.95 -2.45 2.62
C GLN A 86 11.65 -2.76 1.88
N LYS A 87 11.53 -2.30 0.63
CA LYS A 87 10.38 -2.63 -0.23
C LYS A 87 10.29 -4.14 -0.52
N ALA A 88 11.44 -4.77 -0.78
CA ALA A 88 11.53 -6.22 -0.98
C ALA A 88 11.08 -7.00 0.26
N LEU A 89 11.48 -6.56 1.46
CA LEU A 89 11.08 -7.20 2.72
C LEU A 89 9.56 -7.12 2.93
N ALA A 90 8.94 -5.98 2.64
CA ALA A 90 7.48 -5.85 2.74
C ALA A 90 6.73 -6.68 1.69
N MET A 91 7.24 -6.79 0.47
CA MET A 91 6.65 -7.72 -0.50
C MET A 91 6.80 -9.18 -0.06
N ALA A 92 7.92 -9.53 0.57
CA ALA A 92 8.15 -10.87 1.09
C ALA A 92 7.18 -11.23 2.23
N SER A 93 6.81 -10.29 3.11
CA SER A 93 5.85 -10.57 4.18
C SER A 93 4.44 -10.91 3.68
N HIS A 94 4.09 -10.45 2.47
CA HIS A 94 2.78 -10.70 1.84
C HIS A 94 2.81 -11.80 0.78
N ILE A 95 3.95 -12.44 0.55
CA ILE A 95 4.10 -13.37 -0.58
C ILE A 95 3.18 -14.60 -0.46
N ASN A 96 2.88 -15.02 0.77
CA ASN A 96 2.02 -16.18 1.02
C ASN A 96 0.54 -15.91 0.73
N ASP A 97 0.16 -14.65 0.58
CA ASP A 97 -1.20 -14.23 0.26
C ASP A 97 -1.53 -14.47 -1.24
N PHE A 98 -0.52 -14.76 -2.07
CA PHE A 98 -0.67 -14.98 -3.50
C PHE A 98 -0.72 -16.48 -3.87
N PRO A 99 -1.41 -16.86 -4.97
CA PRO A 99 -1.37 -18.23 -5.45
C PRO A 99 0.05 -18.64 -5.90
N VAL A 100 0.32 -19.95 -5.89
CA VAL A 100 1.69 -20.50 -6.07
C VAL A 100 2.37 -20.07 -7.39
N PRO A 101 1.69 -20.00 -8.54
CA PRO A 101 2.29 -19.53 -9.78
C PRO A 101 2.81 -18.08 -9.69
N GLU A 102 2.02 -17.20 -9.09
CA GLU A 102 2.33 -15.78 -8.91
C GLU A 102 3.43 -15.56 -7.87
N ARG A 103 3.49 -16.43 -6.84
CA ARG A 103 4.57 -16.42 -5.84
C ARG A 103 5.95 -16.52 -6.46
N ARG A 104 6.14 -17.35 -7.49
CA ARG A 104 7.47 -17.52 -8.10
C ARG A 104 7.95 -16.24 -8.76
N LEU A 105 7.08 -15.58 -9.53
CA LEU A 105 7.37 -14.30 -10.16
C LEU A 105 7.68 -13.22 -9.11
N LEU A 106 6.90 -13.17 -8.03
CA LEU A 106 7.12 -12.26 -6.91
C LEU A 106 8.46 -12.51 -6.20
N MET A 107 8.84 -13.77 -5.96
CA MET A 107 10.13 -14.12 -5.37
C MET A 107 11.30 -13.64 -6.23
N ASP A 108 11.21 -13.80 -7.55
CA ASP A 108 12.26 -13.35 -8.46
C ASP A 108 12.39 -11.81 -8.46
N MET A 109 11.26 -11.09 -8.42
CA MET A 109 11.24 -9.63 -8.27
C MET A 109 11.83 -9.16 -6.93
N ILE A 110 11.46 -9.81 -5.82
CA ILE A 110 11.99 -9.54 -4.48
C ILE A 110 13.51 -9.76 -4.46
N GLY A 111 13.98 -10.87 -5.04
CA GLY A 111 15.40 -11.17 -5.19
C GLY A 111 16.14 -10.06 -5.93
N PHE A 112 15.61 -9.63 -7.08
CA PHE A 112 16.18 -8.53 -7.86
C PHE A 112 16.25 -7.21 -7.06
N MET A 113 15.17 -6.84 -6.38
CA MET A 113 15.13 -5.61 -5.54
C MET A 113 16.08 -5.69 -4.33
N ALA A 114 16.28 -6.87 -3.76
CA ALA A 114 17.23 -7.10 -2.68
C ALA A 114 18.70 -7.11 -3.14
N GLY A 115 18.97 -7.02 -4.46
CA GLY A 115 20.31 -7.11 -5.03
C GLY A 115 20.82 -8.53 -5.23
N ASN A 116 19.96 -9.54 -5.11
CA ASN A 116 20.30 -10.91 -5.47
C ASN A 116 20.25 -11.07 -6.99
N LYS A 117 21.28 -11.67 -7.59
CA LYS A 117 21.23 -12.04 -9.02
C LYS A 117 20.08 -13.04 -9.22
N PRO A 118 19.30 -12.92 -10.31
CA PRO A 118 18.30 -13.94 -10.64
C PRO A 118 19.01 -15.30 -10.68
N SER A 119 18.49 -16.26 -9.92
CA SER A 119 19.00 -17.62 -9.97
C SER A 119 18.71 -18.14 -11.37
N ALA A 120 19.74 -18.23 -12.22
CA ALA A 120 19.64 -18.97 -13.46
C ALA A 120 19.19 -20.39 -13.10
N ALA A 121 17.97 -20.74 -13.47
CA ALA A 121 17.52 -22.12 -13.42
C ALA A 121 18.38 -22.86 -14.47
N ASN A 122 19.20 -23.80 -13.99
CA ASN A 122 19.79 -24.85 -14.82
C ASN A 122 18.75 -25.94 -15.07
#